data_AF-A0A7R9BKG9-F1
#
_entry.id   AF-A0A7R9BKG9-F1
#
_cell.length_a   1.000
_cell.length_b   1.000
_cell.length_c   1.000
_cell.angle_alpha   90.00
_cell.angle_beta   90.00
_cell.angle_gamma   90.00
#
_symmetry.space_group_name_H-M   'P 1'
#
loop_
_entity.id
_entity.type
_entity.pdbx_description
1 polymer ?
#
loop_
_entity_poly.entity_id
_entity_poly.type
_entity_poly.pdbx_seq_one_letter_code
_entity_poly.pdbx_strand_id
1 'polypeptide(L)'
;MDFDSSGSSPIDSLGDLDQGDSELRNFLAFEQQRVAFQAQINKLHDVCWDKCMDGKPGVKLDSRTEVCFTNCVDRFIDVSLAIASRFANALQRQAGGM
;
A
#
# COMPACT_ATOMS: atom_id res chain seq x y z
N MET A 1 16.35 -49.60 24.82
CA MET A 1 17.14 -49.02 23.72
C MET A 1 17.19 -47.56 24.05
N ASP A 2 18.16 -47.21 24.88
CA ASP A 2 18.33 -45.89 25.46
C ASP A 2 19.62 -45.35 24.83
N PHE A 3 19.48 -44.29 24.03
CA PHE A 3 20.60 -43.52 23.54
C PHE A 3 20.43 -42.10 24.06
N ASP A 4 21.12 -41.84 25.17
CA ASP A 4 21.28 -40.52 25.77
C ASP A 4 22.21 -39.66 24.89
N SER A 5 22.22 -38.37 25.21
CA SER A 5 23.32 -37.44 25.02
C SER A 5 23.20 -36.40 23.90
N SER A 6 23.05 -35.16 24.38
CA SER A 6 23.78 -33.94 23.98
C SER A 6 23.38 -33.21 22.70
N GLY A 7 22.92 -31.96 22.87
CA GLY A 7 23.35 -30.86 21.98
C GLY A 7 22.30 -29.80 21.67
N SER A 8 22.54 -28.61 22.22
CA SER A 8 22.05 -27.26 21.87
C SER A 8 20.54 -26.94 21.89
N SER A 9 20.24 -25.94 22.73
CA SER A 9 18.98 -25.20 22.82
C SER A 9 18.45 -24.74 21.45
N PRO A 10 17.13 -24.57 21.26
CA PRO A 10 16.53 -23.96 20.06
C PRO A 10 16.99 -22.50 19.78
N ILE A 11 17.81 -21.94 20.67
CA ILE A 11 18.36 -20.59 20.62
C ILE A 11 19.56 -20.49 19.66
N ASP A 12 20.25 -21.60 19.33
CA ASP A 12 21.37 -21.59 18.37
C ASP A 12 20.95 -21.53 16.90
N SER A 13 19.67 -21.78 16.58
CA SER A 13 19.14 -21.65 15.21
C SER A 13 18.66 -20.23 14.86
N LEU A 14 18.82 -19.26 15.78
CA LEU A 14 18.52 -17.85 15.53
C LEU A 14 19.65 -17.13 14.77
N GLY A 15 20.83 -17.76 14.62
CA GLY A 15 21.98 -17.19 13.92
C GLY A 15 22.01 -17.44 12.41
N ASP A 16 21.30 -18.46 11.92
CA ASP A 16 21.30 -18.84 10.49
C ASP A 16 20.11 -18.26 9.70
N LEU A 17 19.11 -17.73 10.43
CA LEU A 17 18.03 -16.97 9.80
C LEU A 17 18.50 -15.59 9.38
N ASP A 18 19.43 -14.93 10.08
CA ASP A 18 19.73 -13.49 9.90
C ASP A 18 20.18 -13.10 8.47
N GLN A 19 20.91 -13.98 7.78
CA GLN A 19 21.45 -13.69 6.45
C GLN A 19 20.43 -13.96 5.33
N GLY A 20 19.63 -15.03 5.43
CA GLY A 20 18.47 -15.29 4.55
C GLY A 20 17.24 -14.43 4.88
N ASP A 21 17.14 -13.92 6.12
CA ASP A 21 16.08 -13.02 6.58
C ASP A 21 16.18 -11.66 5.91
N SER A 22 17.40 -11.17 5.68
CA SER A 22 17.56 -9.80 5.14
C SER A 22 16.95 -9.67 3.74
N GLU A 23 17.22 -10.65 2.85
CA GLU A 23 16.63 -10.71 1.52
C GLU A 23 15.12 -10.99 1.58
N LEU A 24 14.69 -11.92 2.44
CA LEU A 24 13.28 -12.24 2.63
C LEU A 24 12.48 -11.06 3.18
N ARG A 25 13.00 -10.33 4.16
CA ARG A 25 12.40 -9.12 4.73
C ARG A 25 12.28 -8.01 3.69
N ASN A 26 13.32 -7.82 2.86
CA ASN A 26 13.28 -6.87 1.75
C ASN A 26 12.22 -7.27 0.72
N PHE A 27 12.14 -8.55 0.36
CA PHE A 27 11.11 -9.08 -0.53
C PHE A 27 9.70 -8.88 0.05
N LEU A 28 9.50 -9.21 1.33
CA LEU A 28 8.22 -9.00 2.02
C LEU A 28 7.83 -7.54 2.07
N ALA A 29 8.76 -6.63 2.36
CA ALA A 29 8.50 -5.19 2.35
C ALA A 29 8.07 -4.69 0.96
N PHE A 30 8.74 -5.16 -0.10
CA PHE A 30 8.38 -4.83 -1.47
C PHE A 30 6.99 -5.36 -1.85
N GLU A 31 6.70 -6.62 -1.54
CA GLU A 31 5.39 -7.23 -1.79
C GLU A 31 4.28 -6.54 -1.02
N GLN A 32 4.54 -6.15 0.24
CA GLN A 32 3.58 -5.39 1.05
C GLN A 32 3.28 -4.02 0.43
N GLN A 33 4.30 -3.30 -0.06
CA GLN A 33 4.11 -2.05 -0.79
C GLN A 33 3.26 -2.26 -2.05
N ARG A 34 3.51 -3.35 -2.78
CA ARG A 34 2.77 -3.69 -4.00
C ARG A 34 1.29 -3.97 -3.73
N VAL A 35 0.98 -4.72 -2.67
CA VAL A 35 -0.39 -4.96 -2.21
C VAL A 35 -1.07 -3.66 -1.77
N ALA A 36 -0.38 -2.83 -0.99
CA ALA A 36 -0.91 -1.54 -0.56
C ALA A 36 -1.22 -0.61 -1.74
N PHE A 37 -0.34 -0.58 -2.75
CA PHE A 37 -0.56 0.17 -3.98
C PHE A 37 -1.74 -0.39 -4.78
N GLN A 38 -1.86 -1.71 -4.91
CA GLN A 38 -3.00 -2.32 -5.58
C GLN A 38 -4.33 -2.01 -4.87
N ALA A 39 -4.34 -1.97 -3.54
CA ALA A 39 -5.51 -1.56 -2.77
C ALA A 39 -5.90 -0.09 -3.04
N GLN A 40 -4.91 0.79 -3.21
CA GLN A 40 -5.18 2.18 -3.61
C GLN A 40 -5.74 2.28 -5.03
N ILE A 41 -5.21 1.49 -5.97
CA ILE A 41 -5.76 1.40 -7.33
C ILE A 41 -7.22 0.97 -7.29
N ASN A 42 -7.54 -0.10 -6.55
CA ASN A 42 -8.92 -0.60 -6.45
C ASN A 42 -9.84 0.47 -5.85
N LYS A 43 -9.38 1.19 -4.81
CA LYS A 43 -10.14 2.29 -4.23
C LYS A 43 -10.43 3.41 -5.24
N LEU A 44 -9.44 3.78 -6.05
CA LEU A 44 -9.63 4.77 -7.12
C LEU A 44 -10.63 4.28 -8.16
N HIS A 45 -10.54 3.01 -8.54
CA HIS A 45 -11.51 2.39 -9.44
C HIS A 45 -12.93 2.47 -8.88
N ASP A 46 -13.15 2.07 -7.63
CA ASP A 46 -14.48 2.09 -7.00
C ASP A 46 -15.06 3.52 -6.98
N VAL A 47 -14.27 4.49 -6.52
CA VAL A 47 -14.70 5.90 -6.45
C VAL A 47 -15.00 6.47 -7.84
N CYS A 48 -14.11 6.25 -8.80
CA CYS A 48 -14.29 6.82 -10.14
C CYS A 48 -15.35 6.08 -10.94
N TRP A 49 -15.58 4.80 -10.67
CA TRP A 49 -16.69 4.05 -11.25
C TRP A 49 -18.02 4.70 -10.87
N ASP A 50 -18.26 4.92 -9.57
CA ASP A 50 -19.50 5.55 -9.08
C ASP A 50 -19.71 6.98 -9.58
N LYS A 51 -18.65 7.67 -10.02
CA LYS A 51 -18.71 9.05 -10.50
C LYS A 51 -18.81 9.20 -12.00
N CYS A 52 -18.22 8.28 -12.76
CA CYS A 52 -18.04 8.43 -14.20
C CYS A 52 -18.84 7.43 -15.03
N MET A 53 -19.27 6.30 -14.46
CA MET A 53 -20.04 5.28 -15.17
C MET A 53 -21.53 5.45 -14.97
N ASP A 54 -22.19 6.03 -15.97
CA ASP A 54 -23.65 6.12 -16.03
C ASP A 54 -24.25 4.88 -16.72
N GLY A 55 -24.32 3.77 -15.98
CA GLY A 55 -24.97 2.54 -16.44
C GLY A 55 -24.01 1.46 -16.97
N LYS A 56 -24.50 0.61 -17.88
CA LYS A 56 -23.73 -0.53 -18.36
C LYS A 56 -22.66 -0.07 -19.36
N PRO A 57 -21.38 -0.44 -19.18
CA PRO A 57 -20.33 -0.09 -20.14
C PRO A 57 -20.58 -0.76 -21.49
N GLY A 58 -20.28 -0.03 -22.56
CA GLY A 58 -20.20 -0.58 -23.91
C GLY A 58 -18.94 -1.43 -24.11
N VAL A 59 -18.71 -1.88 -25.35
CA VAL A 59 -17.48 -2.61 -25.73
C VAL A 59 -16.23 -1.75 -25.55
N LYS A 60 -16.38 -0.44 -25.63
CA LYS A 60 -15.34 0.57 -25.38
C LYS A 60 -15.96 1.68 -24.53
N LEU A 61 -15.12 2.31 -23.71
CA LEU A 61 -15.48 3.56 -23.06
C LEU A 61 -15.68 4.63 -24.14
N ASP A 62 -16.75 5.41 -24.02
CA ASP A 62 -16.91 6.60 -24.84
C ASP A 62 -15.94 7.70 -24.37
N SER A 63 -15.69 8.68 -25.24
CA SER A 63 -14.72 9.74 -24.97
C SER A 63 -15.05 10.57 -23.72
N ARG A 64 -16.34 10.76 -23.39
CA ARG A 64 -16.72 11.53 -22.18
C ARG A 64 -16.38 10.73 -20.93
N THR A 65 -16.68 9.43 -20.94
CA THR A 65 -16.36 8.53 -19.83
C THR A 65 -14.85 8.44 -19.63
N GLU A 66 -14.06 8.27 -20.69
CA GLU A 66 -12.59 8.26 -20.62
C GLU A 66 -12.02 9.54 -20.00
N VAL A 67 -12.47 10.71 -20.47
CA VAL A 67 -12.07 12.01 -19.91
C VAL A 67 -12.50 12.14 -18.45
N CYS A 68 -13.68 11.63 -18.08
CA CYS A 68 -14.13 11.64 -16.69
C CYS A 68 -13.20 10.82 -15.80
N PHE A 69 -12.83 9.59 -16.20
CA PHE A 69 -11.93 8.73 -15.42
C PHE A 69 -10.57 9.39 -15.19
N THR A 70 -9.95 9.93 -16.25
CA THR A 70 -8.67 10.64 -16.14
C THR A 70 -8.75 11.78 -15.14
N ASN A 71 -9.76 12.65 -15.28
CA ASN A 71 -9.95 13.76 -14.35
C ASN A 71 -10.25 13.28 -12.94
N CYS A 72 -11.07 12.24 -12.76
CA CYS A 72 -11.43 11.72 -11.46
C CYS A 72 -10.20 11.25 -10.67
N VAL A 73 -9.33 10.47 -11.30
CA VAL A 73 -8.10 9.97 -10.68
C VAL A 73 -7.16 11.13 -10.34
N ASP A 74 -6.91 12.04 -11.29
CA ASP A 74 -6.03 13.20 -11.08
C ASP A 74 -6.53 14.08 -9.94
N ARG A 75 -7.83 14.42 -9.94
CA ARG A 75 -8.43 15.25 -8.89
C ARG A 75 -8.40 14.54 -7.53
N PHE A 76 -8.61 13.23 -7.47
CA PHE A 76 -8.58 12.49 -6.21
C PHE A 76 -7.18 12.51 -5.60
N ILE A 77 -6.14 12.29 -6.40
CA ILE A 77 -4.74 12.32 -5.94
C ILE A 77 -4.37 13.73 -5.49
N ASP A 78 -4.65 14.75 -6.31
CA ASP A 78 -4.39 16.16 -5.99
C ASP A 78 -4.99 16.57 -4.64
N VAL A 79 -6.27 16.26 -4.45
CA VAL A 79 -7.00 16.61 -3.21
C VAL A 79 -6.46 15.81 -2.02
N SER A 80 -6.19 14.52 -2.19
CA SER A 80 -5.65 13.68 -1.12
C SER A 80 -4.29 14.19 -0.63
N LEU A 81 -3.40 14.57 -1.55
CA LEU A 81 -2.09 15.14 -1.22
C LEU A 81 -2.22 16.54 -0.59
N ALA A 82 -3.13 17.37 -1.08
CA ALA A 82 -3.38 18.69 -0.52
C ALA A 82 -3.88 18.60 0.93
N ILE A 83 -4.82 17.68 1.19
CA ILE A 83 -5.35 17.43 2.54
C ILE A 83 -4.25 16.91 3.45
N ALA A 84 -3.51 15.87 3.04
CA ALA A 84 -2.42 15.30 3.82
C ALA A 84 -1.36 16.34 4.18
N SER A 85 -0.97 17.18 3.21
CA SER A 85 -0.02 18.28 3.42
C SER A 85 -0.53 19.30 4.44
N ARG A 86 -1.82 19.66 4.39
CA ARG A 86 -2.42 20.59 5.37
C ARG A 86 -2.39 20.00 6.78
N PHE A 87 -2.74 18.73 6.93
CA PHE A 87 -2.68 18.04 8.23
C PHE A 87 -1.26 17.94 8.77
N ALA A 88 -0.28 17.55 7.95
CA ALA A 88 1.12 17.48 8.37
C ALA A 88 1.63 18.85 8.88
N ASN A 89 1.32 19.93 8.15
CA ASN A 89 1.67 21.29 8.55
C ASN A 89 0.99 21.71 9.87
N ALA A 90 -0.28 21.31 10.09
CA ALA A 90 -0.99 21.62 11.32
C ALA A 90 -0.38 20.90 12.54
N LEU A 91 -0.02 19.62 12.39
CA LEU A 91 0.62 18.83 13.45
C LEU A 91 2.01 19.37 13.82
N GLN A 92 2.80 19.79 12.82
CA GLN A 92 4.11 20.42 13.05
C GLN A 92 3.99 21.72 13.86
N ARG A 93 2.99 22.55 13.57
CA ARG A 93 2.73 23.79 14.33
C ARG A 93 2.31 23.50 15.77
N GLN A 94 1.55 22.43 15.99
CA GLN A 94 1.15 22.03 17.33
C GLN A 94 2.35 21.48 18.14
N ALA A 95 3.26 20.76 17.50
CA ALA A 95 4.47 20.23 18.14
C ALA A 95 5.53 21.31 18.41
N GLY A 96 5.62 22.36 17.58
CA GLY A 96 6.53 23.50 17.77
C GLY A 96 5.97 24.62 18.66
N GLY A 97 4.77 24.45 19.21
CA GLY A 97 4.10 25.41 20.10
C GLY A 97 4.16 25.03 21.60
N MET A 98 4.98 24.04 21.97
CA MET A 98 5.40 23.75 23.35
C MET A 98 6.82 24.25 23.58
#